data_AF-A0A7R9Y9J8-F1
#
_entry.id   AF-A0A7R9Y9J8-F1
#
_cell.length_a   1.000
_cell.length_b   1.000
_cell.length_c   1.000
_cell.angle_alpha   90.00
_cell.angle_beta   90.00
_cell.angle_gamma   90.00
#
_symmetry.space_group_name_H-M   'P 1'
#
loop_
_entity.id
_entity.type
_entity.pdbx_description
1 polymer ?
#
loop_
_entity_poly.entity_id
_entity_poly.type
_entity_poly.pdbx_seq_one_letter_code
_entity_poly.pdbx_strand_id
1 'polypeptide(L)'
;GNPSFTCTTYPFTQDNFADGAFVDADTFRDQGVRLYGPSANDVALDAEPEGAAFTDDGRYLFIVLQDNNAYVIWDVLDEAYLFMNGFPLLPAEMDPSDRDDAISIRTAWGTDNTPVFKMLMPDQAASFSTGGLYYFVTANEGDTRDGEDVIGIGANIEGEEIRLGDANPDCLDCGNATELGRLLTTVFMPS
;
A
#
# COMPACT_ATOMS: atom_id res chain seq x y z
N GLY A 1 25.80 -10.44 15.28
CA GLY A 1 24.93 -9.63 16.16
C GLY A 1 23.55 -10.23 16.12
N ASN A 2 22.82 -10.24 17.22
CA ASN A 2 21.40 -10.59 17.15
C ASN A 2 20.69 -9.57 16.25
N PRO A 3 19.81 -10.00 15.33
CA PRO A 3 19.03 -9.06 14.54
C PRO A 3 18.21 -8.18 15.50
N SER A 4 18.27 -6.87 15.31
CA SER A 4 17.39 -5.92 15.98
C SER A 4 16.07 -5.88 15.21
N PHE A 5 14.98 -6.29 15.84
CA PHE A 5 13.64 -6.12 15.29
C PHE A 5 13.06 -4.82 15.83
N THR A 6 12.59 -3.95 14.95
CA THR A 6 11.72 -2.83 15.32
C THR A 6 10.29 -3.31 15.21
N CYS A 7 9.62 -3.47 16.34
CA CYS A 7 8.19 -3.76 16.38
C CYS A 7 7.42 -2.45 16.46
N THR A 8 6.68 -2.11 15.40
CA THR A 8 5.68 -1.04 15.46
C THR A 8 4.37 -1.66 15.92
N THR A 9 3.84 -1.21 17.05
CA THR A 9 2.54 -1.66 17.57
C THR A 9 1.47 -0.65 17.19
N TYR A 10 0.41 -1.12 16.50
CA TYR A 10 -0.77 -0.32 16.19
C TYR A 10 -1.86 -0.65 17.22
N PRO A 11 -2.17 0.25 18.17
CA PRO A 11 -3.23 0.02 19.13
C PRO A 11 -4.60 0.17 18.45
N PHE A 12 -5.45 -0.86 18.57
CA PHE A 12 -6.83 -0.85 18.07
C PHE A 12 -7.73 -0.05 19.02
N THR A 13 -7.71 1.28 18.94
CA THR A 13 -8.45 2.14 19.89
C THR A 13 -9.66 2.87 19.30
N GLN A 14 -10.01 2.63 18.04
CA GLN A 14 -11.25 3.15 17.46
C GLN A 14 -11.80 2.14 16.44
N ASP A 15 -13.03 1.71 16.65
CA ASP A 15 -13.77 0.91 15.66
C ASP A 15 -14.02 1.81 14.44
N ASN A 16 -13.28 1.56 13.35
CA ASN A 16 -13.51 2.24 12.08
C ASN A 16 -14.75 1.69 11.34
N PHE A 17 -15.44 0.72 11.95
CA PHE A 17 -16.73 0.15 11.52
C PHE A 17 -17.78 0.35 12.62
N ALA A 18 -18.08 1.59 12.98
CA ALA A 18 -19.04 1.87 14.06
C ALA A 18 -20.47 1.35 13.80
N ASP A 19 -20.83 1.06 12.53
CA ASP A 19 -22.18 0.62 12.13
C ASP A 19 -22.18 -0.56 11.12
N GLY A 20 -21.07 -1.31 11.01
CA GLY A 20 -20.97 -2.43 10.05
C GLY A 20 -20.88 -2.02 8.57
N ALA A 21 -20.57 -0.76 8.29
CA ALA A 21 -20.34 -0.23 6.95
C ALA A 21 -18.92 0.33 6.82
N PHE A 22 -18.34 0.19 5.63
CA PHE A 22 -17.13 0.93 5.23
C PHE A 22 -17.40 2.44 5.32
N VAL A 23 -16.41 3.20 5.77
CA VAL A 23 -16.39 4.66 5.58
C VAL A 23 -16.13 4.99 4.11
N ASP A 24 -16.25 6.27 3.73
CA ASP A 24 -15.95 6.70 2.37
C ASP A 24 -14.46 6.51 2.00
N ALA A 25 -14.19 6.43 0.69
CA ALA A 25 -12.86 6.17 0.16
C ALA A 25 -11.84 7.25 0.56
N ASP A 26 -12.23 8.51 0.66
CA ASP A 26 -11.33 9.60 1.05
C ASP A 26 -10.85 9.42 2.50
N THR A 27 -11.77 9.05 3.40
CA THR A 27 -11.42 8.72 4.79
C THR A 27 -10.43 7.55 4.87
N PHE A 28 -10.57 6.53 4.02
CA PHE A 28 -9.61 5.42 3.99
C PHE A 28 -8.24 5.83 3.42
N ARG A 29 -8.19 6.73 2.45
CA ARG A 29 -6.94 7.26 1.92
C ARG A 29 -6.20 8.13 2.95
N ASP A 30 -6.94 8.93 3.71
CA ASP A 30 -6.39 9.66 4.88
C ASP A 30 -5.83 8.71 5.96
N GLN A 31 -6.36 7.48 6.02
CA GLN A 31 -5.90 6.39 6.88
C GLN A 31 -4.76 5.56 6.25
N GLY A 32 -4.23 5.96 5.10
CA GLY A 32 -3.11 5.33 4.44
C GLY A 32 -3.46 4.08 3.62
N VAL A 33 -4.76 3.80 3.43
CA VAL A 33 -5.21 2.76 2.50
C VAL A 33 -5.01 3.27 1.08
N ARG A 34 -4.31 2.50 0.26
CA ARG A 34 -4.17 2.76 -1.16
C ARG A 34 -5.43 2.26 -1.88
N LEU A 35 -6.22 3.19 -2.42
CA LEU A 35 -7.38 2.90 -3.26
C LEU A 35 -7.21 3.56 -4.62
N TYR A 36 -7.29 2.78 -5.69
CA TYR A 36 -6.91 3.24 -7.03
C TYR A 36 -7.76 2.57 -8.14
N GLY A 37 -7.50 2.91 -9.40
CA GLY A 37 -8.25 2.34 -10.53
C GLY A 37 -9.62 2.99 -10.80
N PRO A 38 -10.37 2.49 -11.79
CA PRO A 38 -11.66 3.04 -12.20
C PRO A 38 -12.76 2.92 -11.13
N SER A 39 -12.55 2.02 -10.16
CA SER A 39 -13.47 1.76 -9.04
C SER A 39 -12.97 2.33 -7.72
N ALA A 40 -11.91 3.14 -7.70
CA ALA A 40 -11.24 3.61 -6.47
C ALA A 40 -12.17 4.24 -5.42
N ASN A 41 -13.30 4.79 -5.85
CA ASN A 41 -14.27 5.43 -4.96
C ASN A 41 -15.29 4.44 -4.35
N ASP A 42 -15.27 3.19 -4.79
CA ASP A 42 -16.01 2.08 -4.22
C ASP A 42 -15.00 1.11 -3.56
N VAL A 43 -14.77 1.33 -2.26
CA VAL A 43 -13.83 0.56 -1.43
C VAL A 43 -14.07 -0.95 -1.54
N ALA A 44 -15.33 -1.36 -1.64
CA ALA A 44 -15.68 -2.78 -1.69
C ALA A 44 -15.33 -3.44 -3.03
N LEU A 45 -15.22 -2.65 -4.11
CA LEU A 45 -14.80 -3.15 -5.42
C LEU A 45 -13.29 -3.11 -5.63
N ASP A 46 -12.58 -2.31 -4.83
CA ASP A 46 -11.13 -2.12 -4.96
C ASP A 46 -10.30 -2.88 -3.90
N ALA A 47 -10.90 -3.21 -2.74
CA ALA A 47 -10.22 -3.98 -1.71
C ALA A 47 -10.02 -5.44 -2.15
N GLU A 48 -8.77 -5.87 -2.27
CA GLU A 48 -8.41 -7.23 -2.70
C GLU A 48 -7.65 -8.00 -1.59
N PRO A 49 -8.25 -9.05 -1.01
CA PRO A 49 -7.57 -9.93 -0.07
C PRO A 49 -6.56 -10.86 -0.74
N GLU A 50 -5.34 -10.92 -0.22
CA GLU A 50 -4.31 -11.88 -0.68
C GLU A 50 -4.05 -12.99 0.35
N GLY A 51 -3.89 -12.61 1.62
CA GLY A 51 -3.50 -13.51 2.71
C GLY A 51 -4.30 -13.23 3.98
N ALA A 52 -4.37 -14.24 4.86
CA ALA A 52 -5.03 -14.08 6.15
C ALA A 52 -4.52 -15.06 7.21
N ALA A 53 -4.70 -14.70 8.49
CA ALA A 53 -4.39 -15.55 9.63
C ALA A 53 -5.44 -15.39 10.73
N PHE A 54 -5.91 -16.52 11.28
CA PHE A 54 -6.76 -16.52 12.47
C PHE A 54 -5.93 -16.31 13.74
N THR A 55 -6.50 -15.72 14.78
CA THR A 55 -5.96 -15.82 16.14
C THR A 55 -5.99 -17.27 16.63
N ASP A 56 -5.18 -17.62 17.63
CA ASP A 56 -5.07 -18.99 18.15
C ASP A 56 -6.37 -19.52 18.77
N ASP A 57 -7.21 -18.63 19.29
CA ASP A 57 -8.56 -18.93 19.76
C ASP A 57 -9.64 -18.90 18.66
N GLY A 58 -9.27 -18.55 17.42
CA GLY A 58 -10.16 -18.46 16.27
C GLY A 58 -11.18 -17.30 16.35
N ARG A 59 -11.04 -16.37 17.30
CA ARG A 59 -11.95 -15.24 17.49
C ARG A 59 -11.85 -14.22 16.35
N TYR A 60 -10.64 -13.91 15.92
CA TYR A 60 -10.38 -12.86 14.92
C TYR A 60 -9.65 -13.44 13.71
N LEU A 61 -9.99 -12.91 12.53
CA LEU A 61 -9.28 -13.14 11.29
C LEU A 61 -8.62 -11.83 10.85
N PHE A 62 -7.29 -11.82 10.78
CA PHE A 62 -6.51 -10.73 10.21
C PHE A 62 -6.28 -11.00 8.74
N ILE A 63 -6.68 -10.07 7.88
CA ILE A 63 -6.64 -10.17 6.43
C ILE A 63 -5.70 -9.08 5.92
N VAL A 64 -4.78 -9.42 5.02
CA VAL A 64 -3.93 -8.45 4.33
C VAL A 64 -4.52 -8.10 2.97
N LEU A 65 -4.39 -6.83 2.62
CA LEU A 65 -4.74 -6.28 1.31
C LEU A 65 -3.45 -5.71 0.70
N GLN A 66 -2.70 -6.56 -0.01
CA GLN A 66 -1.35 -6.27 -0.48
C GLN A 66 -1.32 -5.02 -1.35
N ASP A 67 -2.15 -5.00 -2.38
CA ASP A 67 -2.24 -3.90 -3.35
C ASP A 67 -2.74 -2.60 -2.74
N ASN A 68 -3.54 -2.71 -1.67
CA ASN A 68 -4.10 -1.57 -0.96
C ASN A 68 -3.20 -1.06 0.18
N ASN A 69 -2.01 -1.62 0.39
CA ASN A 69 -1.14 -1.27 1.53
C ASN A 69 -1.93 -1.30 2.85
N ALA A 70 -2.82 -2.28 3.01
CA ALA A 70 -3.81 -2.25 4.08
C ALA A 70 -4.04 -3.61 4.72
N TYR A 71 -4.77 -3.60 5.83
CA TYR A 71 -5.24 -4.79 6.51
C TYR A 71 -6.65 -4.61 7.03
N VAL A 72 -7.33 -5.73 7.23
CA VAL A 72 -8.69 -5.81 7.77
C VAL A 72 -8.74 -6.81 8.92
N ILE A 73 -9.54 -6.53 9.95
CA ILE A 73 -9.82 -7.47 11.03
C ILE A 73 -11.30 -7.81 11.03
N TRP A 74 -11.59 -9.10 11.03
CA TRP A 74 -12.94 -9.66 11.10
C TRP A 74 -13.14 -10.41 12.43
N ASP A 75 -14.24 -10.13 13.13
CA ASP A 75 -14.71 -10.94 14.25
C ASP A 75 -15.55 -12.11 13.70
N VAL A 76 -15.07 -13.32 13.95
CA VAL A 76 -15.69 -14.56 13.44
C VAL A 76 -17.01 -14.85 14.16
N LEU A 77 -17.13 -14.50 15.43
CA LEU A 77 -18.33 -14.80 16.22
C LEU A 77 -19.44 -13.80 15.96
N ASP A 78 -19.09 -12.52 15.87
CA ASP A 78 -20.04 -11.43 15.64
C ASP A 78 -20.36 -11.24 14.14
N GLU A 79 -19.66 -11.97 13.26
CA GLU A 79 -19.77 -11.89 11.79
C GLU A 79 -19.67 -10.44 11.29
N ALA A 80 -18.66 -9.72 11.78
CA ALA A 80 -18.51 -8.29 11.52
C ALA A 80 -17.05 -7.87 11.29
N TYR A 81 -16.85 -6.90 10.39
CA TYR A 81 -15.58 -6.20 10.27
C TYR A 81 -15.40 -5.25 11.46
N LEU A 82 -14.25 -5.35 12.12
CA LEU A 82 -13.89 -4.49 13.25
C LEU A 82 -13.05 -3.30 12.81
N PHE A 83 -12.15 -3.53 11.86
CA PHE A 83 -11.10 -2.57 11.54
C PHE A 83 -10.59 -2.73 10.12
N MET A 84 -10.27 -1.61 9.48
CA MET A 84 -9.54 -1.52 8.23
C MET A 84 -8.68 -0.26 8.28
N ASN A 85 -7.41 -0.38 7.90
CA ASN A 85 -6.47 0.74 7.92
C ASN A 85 -5.25 0.45 7.03
N GLY A 86 -4.55 1.52 6.67
CA GLY A 86 -3.29 1.43 5.95
C GLY A 86 -2.11 1.10 6.86
N PHE A 87 -1.08 0.50 6.26
CA PHE A 87 0.26 0.49 6.82
C PHE A 87 0.95 1.84 6.57
N PRO A 88 1.88 2.29 7.44
CA PRO A 88 2.55 3.56 7.24
C PRO A 88 3.49 3.50 6.04
N LEU A 89 3.56 4.60 5.32
CA LEU A 89 4.65 4.85 4.39
C LEU A 89 5.94 5.08 5.17
N LEU A 90 7.02 4.43 4.75
CA LEU A 90 8.32 4.52 5.40
C LEU A 90 9.24 5.42 4.58
N PRO A 91 10.05 6.30 5.18
CA PRO A 91 11.04 7.07 4.44
C PRO A 91 11.98 6.14 3.66
N ALA A 92 12.32 6.56 2.45
CA ALA A 92 13.23 5.83 1.57
C ALA A 92 14.18 6.77 0.85
N GLU A 93 15.16 6.17 0.17
CA GLU A 93 16.09 6.84 -0.71
C GLU A 93 16.07 6.08 -2.04
N MET A 94 16.16 6.80 -3.15
CA MET A 94 16.18 6.20 -4.48
C MET A 94 17.09 6.97 -5.42
N ASP A 95 17.49 6.31 -6.51
CA ASP A 95 18.13 6.91 -7.67
C ASP A 95 17.29 6.55 -8.92
N PRO A 96 16.44 7.47 -9.43
CA PRO A 96 15.52 7.21 -10.54
C PRO A 96 16.22 7.14 -11.90
N SER A 97 17.48 7.55 -12.03
CA SER A 97 18.16 7.69 -13.32
C SER A 97 19.31 6.70 -13.46
N ASP A 98 19.19 5.77 -14.41
CA ASP A 98 20.26 4.82 -14.77
C ASP A 98 21.06 5.26 -16.03
N ARG A 99 20.98 6.54 -16.46
CA ARG A 99 21.59 7.05 -17.71
C ARG A 99 22.27 8.41 -17.57
N ASP A 100 22.49 8.91 -16.36
CA ASP A 100 23.19 10.16 -16.09
C ASP A 100 24.68 9.96 -15.74
N ASP A 101 25.16 8.70 -15.81
CA ASP A 101 26.51 8.28 -15.40
C ASP A 101 26.87 8.71 -13.95
N ALA A 102 25.87 8.88 -13.08
CA ALA A 102 26.03 9.24 -11.68
C ALA A 102 25.39 8.19 -10.74
N ILE A 103 25.75 8.27 -9.46
CA ILE A 103 25.01 7.63 -8.37
C ILE A 103 24.43 8.77 -7.53
N SER A 104 23.13 8.96 -7.63
CA SER A 104 22.39 10.08 -7.05
C SER A 104 21.30 9.58 -6.10
N ILE A 105 21.67 8.77 -5.10
CA ILE A 105 20.73 8.29 -4.08
C ILE A 105 20.29 9.46 -3.20
N ARG A 106 19.00 9.80 -3.22
CA ARG A 106 18.42 10.95 -2.49
C ARG A 106 17.10 10.59 -1.82
N THR A 107 16.79 11.31 -0.75
CA THR A 107 15.51 11.23 -0.01
C THR A 107 14.39 12.06 -0.65
N ALA A 108 14.70 12.90 -1.64
CA ALA A 108 13.74 13.79 -2.29
C ALA A 108 14.20 14.24 -3.70
N TRP A 109 13.24 14.59 -4.55
CA TRP A 109 13.44 14.91 -5.98
C TRP A 109 12.64 16.13 -6.43
N GLY A 110 13.01 16.69 -7.58
CA GLY A 110 12.36 17.86 -8.17
C GLY A 110 12.67 19.17 -7.44
N THR A 111 12.23 20.26 -8.06
CA THR A 111 12.35 21.63 -7.50
C THR A 111 11.49 21.87 -6.27
N ASP A 112 10.44 21.09 -6.08
CA ASP A 112 9.53 21.08 -4.94
C ASP A 112 10.03 20.19 -3.78
N ASN A 113 11.13 19.45 -3.97
CA ASN A 113 11.71 18.55 -2.98
C ASN A 113 10.69 17.50 -2.51
N THR A 114 10.00 16.86 -3.46
CA THR A 114 9.04 15.78 -3.20
C THR A 114 9.76 14.63 -2.45
N PRO A 115 9.34 14.27 -1.23
CA PRO A 115 9.97 13.21 -0.46
C PRO A 115 9.72 11.81 -1.04
N VAL A 116 10.69 10.93 -0.84
CA VAL A 116 10.63 9.52 -1.26
C VAL A 116 10.17 8.67 -0.09
N PHE A 117 9.12 7.89 -0.33
CA PHE A 117 8.64 6.89 0.60
C PHE A 117 8.63 5.52 -0.08
N LYS A 118 8.76 4.47 0.74
CA LYS A 118 8.43 3.10 0.35
C LYS A 118 7.13 2.68 1.01
N MET A 119 6.34 1.94 0.25
CA MET A 119 5.09 1.37 0.70
C MET A 119 5.32 -0.04 1.25
N LEU A 120 4.49 -0.46 2.20
CA LEU A 120 4.45 -1.84 2.64
C LEU A 120 3.43 -2.59 1.78
N MET A 121 3.83 -3.73 1.24
CA MET A 121 3.01 -4.64 0.44
C MET A 121 2.88 -5.95 1.23
N PRO A 122 1.93 -5.98 2.18
CA PRO A 122 1.74 -7.12 3.06
C PRO A 122 1.14 -8.30 2.29
N ASP A 123 1.90 -9.38 2.14
CA ASP A 123 1.41 -10.66 1.62
C ASP A 123 1.04 -11.57 2.81
N GLN A 124 1.17 -12.87 2.69
CA GLN A 124 0.74 -13.91 3.61
C GLN A 124 1.04 -13.56 5.07
N ALA A 125 -0.01 -13.70 5.89
CA ALA A 125 0.07 -13.46 7.32
C ALA A 125 0.19 -14.79 8.09
N ALA A 126 0.90 -14.74 9.21
CA ALA A 126 0.92 -15.75 10.25
C ALA A 126 0.59 -15.11 11.60
N SER A 127 0.00 -15.86 12.51
CA SER A 127 -0.34 -15.39 13.85
C SER A 127 0.37 -16.20 14.92
N PHE A 128 0.58 -15.58 16.07
CA PHE A 128 0.99 -16.26 17.29
C PHE A 128 0.55 -15.47 18.52
N SER A 129 0.46 -16.16 19.66
CA SER A 129 0.02 -15.55 20.92
C SER A 129 1.10 -15.66 21.97
N THR A 130 1.35 -14.58 22.69
CA THR A 130 2.26 -14.58 23.85
C THR A 130 1.89 -13.46 24.81
N GLY A 131 2.03 -13.72 26.11
CA GLY A 131 1.69 -12.72 27.14
C GLY A 131 0.21 -12.27 27.16
N GLY A 132 -0.70 -13.08 26.61
CA GLY A 132 -2.12 -12.73 26.49
C GLY A 132 -2.44 -11.74 25.36
N LEU A 133 -1.51 -11.52 24.43
CA LEU A 133 -1.70 -10.69 23.25
C LEU A 133 -1.59 -11.53 21.97
N TYR A 134 -2.42 -11.19 20.98
CA TYR A 134 -2.33 -11.70 19.62
C TYR A 134 -1.32 -10.88 18.82
N TYR A 135 -0.44 -11.56 18.10
CA TYR A 135 0.52 -10.96 17.19
C TYR A 135 0.31 -11.52 15.78
N PHE A 136 0.45 -10.65 14.80
CA PHE A 136 0.43 -11.00 13.39
C PHE A 136 1.78 -10.61 12.76
N VAL A 137 2.27 -11.48 11.89
CA VAL A 137 3.50 -11.29 11.12
C VAL A 137 3.16 -11.49 9.66
N THR A 138 3.54 -10.53 8.82
CA THR A 138 3.36 -10.60 7.37
C THR A 138 4.70 -10.35 6.68
N ALA A 139 4.88 -10.94 5.51
CA ALA A 139 6.00 -10.63 4.64
C ALA A 139 5.69 -9.37 3.83
N ASN A 140 6.70 -8.52 3.65
CA ASN A 140 6.64 -7.45 2.66
C ASN A 140 7.11 -8.02 1.32
N GLU A 141 6.19 -8.24 0.39
CA GLU A 141 6.42 -8.98 -0.86
C GLU A 141 7.07 -8.08 -1.91
N GLY A 142 6.49 -6.91 -2.15
CA GLY A 142 7.14 -5.82 -2.85
C GLY A 142 7.03 -5.86 -4.37
N ASP A 143 6.21 -6.75 -4.93
CA ASP A 143 5.89 -6.80 -6.36
C ASP A 143 4.64 -5.95 -6.65
N THR A 144 4.65 -5.27 -7.79
CA THR A 144 3.47 -4.57 -8.29
C THR A 144 2.56 -5.59 -8.99
N ARG A 145 1.34 -5.20 -9.37
CA ARG A 145 0.51 -6.05 -10.24
C ARG A 145 1.17 -6.16 -11.62
N ASP A 146 2.05 -7.12 -11.80
CA ASP A 146 2.70 -7.41 -13.09
C ASP A 146 1.99 -8.60 -13.78
N GLY A 147 1.25 -8.29 -14.84
CA GLY A 147 0.69 -9.24 -15.80
C GLY A 147 -0.84 -9.36 -15.86
N GLU A 148 -1.38 -9.34 -17.09
CA GLU A 148 -2.70 -9.76 -17.60
C GLU A 148 -3.99 -9.33 -16.83
N ASP A 149 -3.89 -8.67 -15.68
CA ASP A 149 -5.04 -8.14 -14.95
C ASP A 149 -5.49 -6.86 -15.65
N VAL A 150 -6.38 -7.06 -16.64
CA VAL A 150 -6.81 -6.04 -17.57
C VAL A 150 -7.66 -5.00 -16.83
N ILE A 151 -7.02 -3.96 -16.31
CA ILE A 151 -7.69 -2.73 -15.87
C ILE A 151 -8.17 -2.02 -17.14
N GLY A 152 -9.33 -2.46 -17.64
CA GLY A 152 -9.79 -2.24 -19.00
C GLY A 152 -9.95 -0.78 -19.41
N ILE A 153 -8.93 -0.19 -20.04
CA ILE A 153 -9.07 0.88 -21.02
C ILE A 153 -8.00 0.66 -22.11
N GLY A 154 -8.45 0.51 -23.36
CA GLY A 154 -7.65 -0.02 -24.45
C GLY A 154 -6.44 0.82 -24.91
N ALA A 155 -5.52 0.09 -25.55
CA ALA A 155 -4.41 0.52 -26.41
C ALA A 155 -3.09 0.98 -25.76
N ASN A 156 -2.49 0.12 -24.93
CA ASN A 156 -1.08 -0.32 -24.96
C ASN A 156 -0.89 -1.28 -23.77
N ILE A 157 -0.95 -2.58 -24.07
CA ILE A 157 -1.23 -3.67 -23.11
C ILE A 157 0.08 -4.25 -22.59
N GLU A 158 0.79 -3.56 -21.69
CA GLU A 158 1.74 -4.16 -20.74
C GLU A 158 2.03 -3.12 -19.63
N GLY A 159 1.43 -3.26 -18.45
CA GLY A 159 1.82 -2.56 -17.21
C GLY A 159 0.79 -1.58 -16.61
N GLU A 160 0.57 -1.72 -15.29
CA GLU A 160 0.07 -0.67 -14.37
C GLU A 160 0.92 0.62 -14.46
N GLU A 161 2.07 0.53 -15.10
CA GLU A 161 3.15 1.48 -15.06
C GLU A 161 3.35 2.21 -16.39
N ILE A 162 3.31 3.54 -16.35
CA ILE A 162 3.75 4.43 -17.42
C ILE A 162 5.00 5.18 -16.97
N ARG A 163 5.75 5.77 -17.91
CA ARG A 163 6.81 6.71 -17.51
C ARG A 163 6.19 7.96 -16.93
N LEU A 164 6.71 8.45 -15.81
CA LEU A 164 6.25 9.70 -15.20
C LEU A 164 6.34 10.87 -16.18
N GLY A 165 7.34 10.91 -17.06
CA GLY A 165 7.44 11.94 -18.11
C GLY A 165 6.27 11.91 -19.10
N ASP A 166 5.69 10.74 -19.34
CA ASP A 166 4.53 10.55 -20.23
C ASP A 166 3.20 10.78 -19.48
N ALA A 167 3.21 10.78 -18.15
CA ALA A 167 2.06 11.02 -17.27
C ALA A 167 1.64 12.49 -17.17
N ASN A 168 2.52 13.42 -17.61
CA ASN A 168 2.36 14.88 -17.43
C ASN A 168 2.00 15.27 -15.98
N PRO A 169 2.89 15.00 -15.02
CA PRO A 169 2.63 15.24 -13.60
C PRO A 169 2.47 16.72 -13.29
N ASP A 170 1.67 17.05 -12.26
CA ASP A 170 1.48 18.42 -11.77
C ASP A 170 2.66 18.86 -10.89
N CYS A 171 3.85 18.90 -11.47
CA CYS A 171 5.07 19.43 -10.85
C CYS A 171 5.99 20.01 -11.93
N LEU A 172 6.87 20.92 -11.52
CA LEU A 172 7.62 21.77 -12.45
C LEU A 172 8.65 21.00 -13.31
N ASP A 173 9.25 19.95 -12.76
CA ASP A 173 10.37 19.25 -13.41
C ASP A 173 10.36 17.71 -13.26
N CYS A 174 9.38 17.11 -12.58
CA CYS A 174 9.36 15.64 -12.47
C CYS A 174 9.18 14.94 -13.81
N GLY A 175 8.62 15.61 -14.83
CA GLY A 175 8.55 15.06 -16.18
C GLY A 175 9.90 14.99 -16.91
N ASN A 176 10.94 15.63 -16.39
CA ASN A 176 12.27 15.64 -17.02
C ASN A 176 12.96 14.28 -16.86
N ALA A 177 13.51 13.76 -17.95
CA ALA A 177 14.24 12.51 -17.99
C ALA A 177 15.53 12.48 -17.13
N THR A 178 16.08 13.65 -16.79
CA THR A 178 17.22 13.76 -15.86
C THR A 178 16.80 13.77 -14.39
N GLU A 179 15.51 13.90 -14.11
CA GLU A 179 14.92 13.87 -12.77
C GLU A 179 14.08 12.59 -12.62
N LEU A 180 12.76 12.71 -12.49
CA LEU A 180 11.85 11.59 -12.25
C LEU A 180 11.20 11.05 -13.54
N GLY A 181 11.39 11.69 -14.70
CA GLY A 181 10.58 11.45 -15.89
C GLY A 181 10.71 10.05 -16.49
N ARG A 182 11.70 9.27 -16.04
CA ARG A 182 11.95 7.90 -16.46
C ARG A 182 11.46 6.84 -15.46
N LEU A 183 11.05 7.26 -14.27
CA LEU A 183 10.45 6.39 -13.27
C LEU A 183 9.14 5.82 -13.84
N LEU A 184 8.96 4.52 -13.65
CA LEU A 184 7.70 3.85 -13.89
C LEU A 184 6.73 4.19 -12.74
N THR A 185 5.54 4.66 -13.09
CA THR A 185 4.51 5.13 -12.16
C THR A 185 3.15 4.66 -12.63
N THR A 186 2.22 4.47 -11.71
CA THR A 186 0.81 4.30 -12.07
C THR A 186 0.14 5.63 -12.41
N VAL A 187 -0.75 5.63 -13.41
CA VAL A 187 -1.67 6.76 -13.69
C VAL A 187 -2.83 6.82 -12.71
N PHE A 188 -3.08 5.71 -12.01
CA PHE A 188 -4.07 5.62 -10.99
C PHE A 188 -3.44 6.06 -9.67
N MET A 189 -3.27 7.37 -9.53
CA MET A 189 -2.83 7.91 -8.25
C MET A 189 -3.89 7.57 -7.19
N PRO A 190 -3.50 7.07 -6.00
CA PRO A 190 -4.41 7.11 -4.86
C PRO A 190 -4.85 8.57 -4.69
N SER A 191 -6.16 8.83 -4.71
CA SER A 191 -6.67 10.20 -4.71
C SER A 191 -6.42 10.95 -3.40
#